data_AF-A0A4R3EE09-F1
#
_entry.id   AF-A0A4R3EE09-F1
#
_cell.length_a   1.000
_cell.length_b   1.000
_cell.length_c   1.000
_cell.angle_alpha   90.00
_cell.angle_beta   90.00
_cell.angle_gamma   90.00
#
_symmetry.space_group_name_H-M   'P 1'
#
loop_
_entity.id
_entity.type
_entity.pdbx_description
1 polymer ?
#
loop_
_entity_poly.entity_id
_entity_poly.type
_entity_poly.pdbx_seq_one_letter_code
_entity_poly.pdbx_strand_id
1 'polypeptide(L)' 'MSMRAFTPPEERALVKLHALTGETFLDITRDRPSIYERLADKGLTTVMLHKRQKRARLTATGRYFATLVAARKAP' A
#
# COMPACT_ATOMS: atom_id res chain seq x y z
N MET A 1 -22.52 4.08 -3.57
CA MET A 1 -21.31 4.49 -2.83
C MET A 1 -20.25 4.87 -3.85
N SER A 2 -19.94 6.16 -4.01
CA SER A 2 -18.89 6.58 -4.95
C SER A 2 -17.54 6.21 -4.36
N MET A 3 -16.83 5.25 -4.97
CA MET A 3 -15.44 4.95 -4.60
C MET A 3 -14.61 6.22 -4.81
N ARG A 4 -14.26 6.89 -3.71
CA ARG A 4 -13.37 8.06 -3.73
C ARG A 4 -12.10 7.66 -4.47
N ALA A 5 -11.76 8.38 -5.54
CA ALA A 5 -10.55 8.13 -6.31
C ALA A 5 -9.32 8.17 -5.39
N PHE A 6 -8.33 7.32 -5.66
CA PHE A 6 -7.06 7.34 -4.93
C PHE A 6 -6.36 8.68 -5.16
N THR A 7 -5.77 9.21 -4.10
CA THR A 7 -4.92 10.40 -4.25
C THR A 7 -3.59 10.00 -4.93
N PRO A 8 -2.90 10.91 -5.64
CA PRO A 8 -1.62 10.59 -6.27
C PRO A 8 -0.56 10.00 -5.29
N PRO A 9 -0.48 10.45 -4.01
CA PRO A 9 0.37 9.80 -3.02
C PRO A 9 -0.02 8.35 -2.71
N GLU A 10 -1.32 8.04 -2.63
CA GLU A 10 -1.83 6.69 -2.36
C GLU A 10 -1.53 5.75 -3.53
N GLU A 11 -1.70 6.22 -4.75
CA GLU A 11 -1.31 5.48 -5.95
C GLU A 11 0.18 5.15 -5.96
N ARG A 12 1.04 6.13 -5.63
CA ARG A 12 2.49 5.89 -5.49
C ARG A 12 2.80 4.87 -4.40
N ALA A 13 2.09 4.91 -3.26
CA ALA A 13 2.28 3.96 -2.17
C ALA A 13 1.85 2.54 -2.57
N LEU A 14 0.74 2.39 -3.29
CA LEU A 14 0.28 1.11 -3.83
C LEU A 14 1.31 0.52 -4.81
N VAL A 15 1.80 1.33 -5.75
CA VAL A 15 2.83 0.91 -6.71
C VAL A 15 4.13 0.54 -5.99
N LYS A 16 4.54 1.31 -4.98
CA LYS A 16 5.74 1.02 -4.19
C LYS A 16 5.63 -0.32 -3.45
N LEU A 17 4.48 -0.63 -2.87
CA LEU A 17 4.28 -1.94 -2.24
C LEU A 17 4.19 -3.07 -3.26
N HIS A 18 3.64 -2.84 -4.45
CA HIS A 18 3.60 -3.84 -5.52
C HIS A 18 4.98 -4.15 -6.07
N ALA A 19 5.87 -3.16 -6.15
CA ALA A 19 7.24 -3.35 -6.58
C ALA A 19 8.07 -4.23 -5.62
N LEU A 20 7.58 -4.46 -4.39
CA LEU A 20 8.17 -5.44 -3.49
C LEU A 20 7.85 -6.83 -4.02
N THR A 21 8.88 -7.56 -4.44
CA THR A 21 8.74 -8.94 -4.92
C THR A 21 8.40 -9.88 -3.76
N GLY A 22 7.48 -10.82 -3.96
CA GLY A 22 7.12 -11.87 -2.99
C GLY A 22 6.25 -11.41 -1.80
N GLU A 23 6.29 -12.16 -0.68
CA GLU A 23 5.59 -11.82 0.57
C GLU A 23 6.37 -10.83 1.45
N THR A 24 7.02 -9.87 0.81
CA THR A 24 7.94 -8.96 1.49
C THR A 24 7.18 -7.80 2.11
N PHE A 25 7.55 -7.44 3.34
CA PHE A 25 6.94 -6.35 4.08
C PHE A 25 7.78 -5.07 3.95
N LEU A 26 7.11 -3.93 3.81
CA LEU A 26 7.75 -2.61 3.88
C LEU A 26 7.85 -2.16 5.34
N ASP A 27 9.04 -1.79 5.82
CA ASP A 27 9.18 -1.11 7.10
C ASP A 27 8.64 0.34 6.99
N ILE A 28 7.63 0.66 7.80
CA ILE A 28 6.96 1.95 7.87
C ILE A 28 7.11 2.59 9.26
N THR A 29 8.01 2.10 10.11
CA THR A 29 8.16 2.54 11.51
C THR A 29 8.41 4.04 11.64
N ARG A 30 9.13 4.63 10.67
CA ARG A 30 9.48 6.06 10.62
C ARG A 30 8.52 6.89 9.75
N ASP A 31 7.54 6.27 9.11
CA ASP A 31 6.62 6.95 8.21
C ASP A 31 5.54 7.69 9.02
N ARG A 32 5.61 9.02 9.09
CA ARG A 32 4.67 9.85 9.85
C ARG A 32 4.34 11.14 9.09
N PRO A 33 3.06 11.40 8.76
CA PRO A 33 1.90 10.50 8.89
C PRO A 33 1.96 9.33 7.90
N SER A 34 1.70 8.10 8.36
CA SER A 34 1.86 6.94 7.47
C SER A 34 0.73 6.83 6.45
N ILE A 35 1.10 6.88 5.17
CA ILE A 35 0.15 6.66 4.09
C ILE A 35 -0.33 5.21 4.01
N TYR A 36 0.49 4.27 4.47
CA TYR A 36 0.16 2.85 4.47
C TYR A 36 -0.84 2.48 5.57
N GLU A 37 -0.88 3.24 6.67
CA GLU A 37 -1.95 3.12 7.67
C GLU A 37 -3.28 3.62 7.09
N ARG A 38 -3.28 4.75 6.38
CA ARG A 38 -4.49 5.22 5.67
C ARG A 38 -4.99 4.24 4.60
N LEU A 39 -4.08 3.58 3.88
CA LEU A 39 -4.45 2.52 2.94
C LEU A 39 -4.98 1.28 3.66
N ALA A 40 -4.57 1.05 4.92
CA ALA A 40 -5.06 -0.06 5.72
C ALA A 40 -6.49 0.19 6.21
N ASP A 41 -6.81 1.42 6.56
CA ASP A 41 -8.18 1.85 6.87
C ASP A 41 -9.13 1.64 5.67
N LYS A 42 -8.60 1.65 4.45
CA LYS A 42 -9.33 1.35 3.21
C LYS A 42 -9.33 -0.15 2.85
N GLY A 43 -8.73 -1.02 3.65
CA GLY A 43 -8.63 -2.46 3.41
C GLY A 43 -7.64 -2.88 2.30
N LEU A 44 -6.77 -1.97 1.85
CA LEU A 44 -5.83 -2.21 0.76
C LEU A 44 -4.47 -2.70 1.24
N THR A 45 -4.10 -2.35 2.47
CA THR A 45 -2.88 -2.81 3.10
C THR A 45 -3.18 -3.44 4.44
N THR A 46 -2.28 -4.32 4.89
CA THR A 46 -2.24 -4.78 6.27
C THR A 46 -1.00 -4.21 6.91
N VAL A 47 -1.16 -3.60 8.07
CA VAL A 47 -0.06 -3.13 8.91
C VAL A 47 0.06 -4.07 10.12
N MET A 48 1.26 -4.56 10.38
CA MET A 48 1.56 -5.39 11.53
C MET A 48 2.78 -4.87 12.29
N LEU A 49 2.82 -5.11 13.60
CA LEU A 49 3.97 -4.82 14.44
C LEU A 49 4.79 -6.11 14.62
N HIS A 50 6.07 -6.09 14.23
CA HIS A 50 6.98 -7.22 14.41
C HIS A 50 8.32 -6.73 14.95
N LYS A 51 8.77 -7.26 16.09
CA LYS A 51 10.04 -6.85 16.75
C LYS A 51 10.21 -5.32 16.86
N ARG A 52 9.14 -4.62 17.30
CA ARG A 52 9.04 -3.14 17.39
C ARG A 52 9.10 -2.38 16.06
N GLN A 53 9.08 -3.06 14.92
CA GLN A 53 8.96 -2.44 13.60
C GLN A 53 7.51 -2.50 13.11
N LYS A 54 6.97 -1.37 12.64
CA LYS A 54 5.72 -1.35 11.90
C LYS A 54 6.00 -1.75 10.47
N ARG A 55 5.25 -2.72 9.96
CA ARG A 55 5.46 -3.32 8.65
C ARG A 55 4.15 -3.34 7.86
N ALA A 56 4.20 -2.90 6.62
CA ALA A 56 3.04 -2.87 5.72
C ALA A 56 3.21 -3.85 4.55
N ARG A 57 2.11 -4.49 4.16
CA ARG A 57 2.01 -5.27 2.91
C ARG A 57 0.65 -5.04 2.25
N LEU A 58 0.54 -5.38 0.97
CA LEU A 58 -0.75 -5.34 0.26
C LEU A 58 -1.65 -6.51 0.69
N THR A 59 -2.96 -6.24 0.75
CA THR A 59 -3.99 -7.28 0.80
C THR A 59 -4.22 -7.88 -0.60
N ALA A 60 -5.09 -8.88 -0.74
CA ALA A 60 -5.54 -9.34 -2.06
C ALA A 60 -6.16 -8.19 -2.87
N THR A 61 -7.06 -7.43 -2.25
CA THR A 61 -7.69 -6.24 -2.85
C THR A 61 -6.66 -5.15 -3.17
N GLY A 62 -5.72 -4.89 -2.27
CA GLY A 62 -4.63 -3.95 -2.50
C GLY A 62 -3.75 -4.32 -3.68
N ARG A 63 -3.42 -5.60 -3.84
CA ARG A 63 -2.65 -6.11 -4.99
C ARG A 63 -3.39 -5.83 -6.30
N TYR A 64 -4.68 -6.15 -6.36
CA TYR A 64 -5.51 -5.87 -7.54
C TYR A 64 -5.46 -4.39 -7.95
N PHE A 65 -5.72 -3.47 -7.00
CA PHE A 65 -5.67 -2.04 -7.31
C PHE A 65 -4.25 -1.55 -7.63
N ALA A 66 -3.23 -2.07 -6.95
CA ALA A 66 -1.86 -1.71 -7.23
C ALA A 66 -1.46 -2.12 -8.65
N THR A 67 -1.90 -3.30 -9.13
CA THR A 67 -1.67 -3.74 -10.51
C THR A 67 -2.36 -2.82 -11.52
N LEU A 68 -3.61 -2.42 -11.27
CA LEU A 68 -4.32 -1.46 -12.13
C LEU A 68 -3.60 -0.10 -12.20
N VAL A 69 -3.15 0.41 -11.06
CA VAL A 69 -2.43 1.70 -10.97
C VAL A 69 -1.04 1.59 -11.62
N ALA A 70 -0.34 0.46 -11.46
CA ALA A 70 0.95 0.21 -12.09
C ALA A 70 0.82 0.11 -13.62
N ALA A 71 -0.20 -0.59 -14.13
CA ALA A 71 -0.47 -0.71 -15.56
C ALA A 71 -0.79 0.65 -16.21
N ARG A 72 -1.48 1.55 -15.49
CA ARG A 72 -1.73 2.93 -15.96
C ARG A 72 -0.46 3.79 -16.05
N LYS A 73 0.61 3.40 -15.36
CA LYS A 73 1.90 4.11 -15.35
C LYS A 73 2.95 3.45 -16.22
N ALA A 74 2.68 2.26 -16.77
CA ALA A 74 3.55 1.67 -17.78
C ALA A 74 3.43 2.52 -19.06
N PRO A 75 4.56 2.97 -19.65
CA PRO A 75 4.57 3.79 -20.86
C PRO A 75 3.94 3.10 -22.06
#